data_AF-A0A1A7PL22-F1
#
_entry.id   AF-A0A1A7PL22-F1
#
_cell.length_a   1.000
_cell.length_b   1.000
_cell.length_c   1.000
_cell.angle_alpha   90.00
_cell.angle_beta   90.00
_cell.angle_gamma   90.00
#
_symmetry.space_group_name_H-M   'P 1'
#
loop_
_entity.id
_entity.type
_entity.pdbx_description
1 polymer ?
#
loop_
_entity_poly.entity_id
_entity_poly.type
_entity_poly.pdbx_seq_one_letter_code
_entity_poly.pdbx_strand_id
1 'polypeptide(L)'
;EEEKTKYLGLSQVINKIGSIEWKTFENDFVEMTPALLTEIFAEMVRAENADHVNAERHKVEMMKSDKPLEYDYTTGWERRYAD
;
A
#
# COMPACT_ATOMS: atom_id res chain seq x y z
N GLU A 1 -7.22 -8.05 6.14
CA GLU A 1 -7.14 -9.50 6.46
C GLU A 1 -6.98 -10.43 5.27
N GLU A 2 -7.92 -10.50 4.32
CA GLU A 2 -7.81 -11.45 3.19
C GLU A 2 -6.59 -11.19 2.29
N GLU A 3 -6.30 -9.93 2.00
CA GLU A 3 -5.19 -9.49 1.16
C GLU A 3 -3.81 -9.84 1.77
N LYS A 4 -3.65 -9.58 3.07
CA LYS A 4 -2.43 -9.90 3.84
C LYS A 4 -2.15 -11.42 3.86
N THR A 5 -3.21 -12.23 3.92
CA THR A 5 -3.11 -13.69 3.85
C THR A 5 -2.64 -14.16 2.47
N LYS A 6 -3.16 -13.56 1.39
CA LYS A 6 -2.74 -13.86 0.02
C LYS A 6 -1.27 -13.52 -0.21
N TYR A 7 -0.79 -12.39 0.31
CA TYR A 7 0.61 -11.98 0.20
C TYR A 7 1.57 -12.92 0.93
N LEU A 8 1.20 -13.37 2.13
CA LEU A 8 2.00 -14.35 2.86
C LEU A 8 2.12 -15.66 2.07
N GLY A 9 1.01 -16.15 1.50
CA GLY A 9 1.01 -17.35 0.67
C GLY A 9 1.89 -17.19 -0.58
N LEU A 10 1.78 -16.06 -1.28
CA LEU A 10 2.58 -15.77 -2.47
C LEU A 10 4.07 -15.69 -2.14
N SER A 11 4.44 -15.02 -1.04
CA SER A 11 5.84 -14.95 -0.56
C SER A 11 6.40 -16.34 -0.29
N GLN A 12 5.64 -17.22 0.36
CA GLN A 12 6.07 -18.60 0.62
C GLN A 12 6.28 -19.40 -0.66
N VAL A 13 5.45 -19.19 -1.68
CA VAL A 13 5.56 -19.87 -2.97
C VAL A 13 6.80 -19.39 -3.72
N ILE A 14 6.97 -18.06 -3.88
CA ILE A 14 8.11 -17.49 -4.62
C ILE A 14 9.45 -17.85 -3.96
N ASN A 15 9.51 -17.86 -2.62
CA ASN A 15 10.71 -18.31 -1.87
C ASN A 15 11.12 -19.76 -2.18
N LYS A 16 10.19 -20.63 -2.59
CA LYS A 16 10.49 -22.03 -2.94
C LYS A 16 10.91 -22.22 -4.40
N ILE A 17 10.37 -21.41 -5.30
CA ILE A 17 10.56 -21.58 -6.76
C ILE A 17 11.60 -20.62 -7.35
N GLY A 18 12.07 -19.64 -6.58
CA GLY A 18 13.17 -18.74 -6.94
C GLY A 18 12.70 -17.47 -7.65
N SER A 19 11.90 -17.60 -8.70
CA SER A 19 11.26 -16.45 -9.37
C SER A 19 10.03 -16.90 -10.17
N ILE A 20 9.20 -15.93 -10.57
CA ILE A 20 8.10 -16.14 -11.53
C ILE A 20 8.10 -15.03 -12.58
N GLU A 21 7.60 -15.34 -13.78
CA GLU A 21 7.25 -14.32 -14.76
C GLU A 21 5.95 -13.63 -14.33
N TRP A 22 6.08 -12.44 -13.75
CA TRP A 22 4.95 -11.64 -13.31
C TRP A 22 4.47 -10.75 -14.45
N LYS A 23 3.20 -10.91 -14.83
CA LYS A 23 2.58 -10.03 -15.81
C LYS A 23 2.19 -8.69 -15.17
N THR A 24 2.75 -7.59 -15.65
CA THR A 24 2.45 -6.24 -15.18
C THR A 24 1.12 -5.75 -15.74
N PHE A 25 0.65 -4.61 -15.21
CA PHE A 25 -0.55 -3.93 -15.70
C PHE A 25 -0.46 -3.57 -17.20
N GLU A 26 0.73 -3.19 -17.67
CA GLU A 26 0.97 -2.82 -19.08
C GLU A 26 1.08 -4.03 -20.03
N ASN A 27 0.85 -5.24 -19.51
CA ASN A 27 1.00 -6.54 -20.17
C ASN A 27 2.46 -6.97 -20.45
N ASP A 28 3.44 -6.29 -19.86
CA ASP A 28 4.83 -6.76 -19.87
C ASP A 28 5.05 -7.88 -18.87
N PHE A 29 6.15 -8.61 -19.02
CA PHE A 29 6.58 -9.62 -18.05
C PHE A 29 7.86 -9.15 -17.36
N VAL A 30 7.86 -9.24 -16.03
CA VAL A 30 9.02 -8.95 -15.19
C VAL A 30 9.36 -10.21 -14.41
N GLU A 31 10.66 -10.52 -14.30
CA GLU A 31 11.12 -11.57 -13.40
C GLU A 31 10.91 -11.12 -11.95
N MET A 32 9.88 -11.66 -11.30
CA MET A 32 9.56 -11.38 -9.91
C MET A 32 10.36 -12.30 -9.00
N THR A 33 11.30 -11.71 -8.26
CA THR A 33 12.12 -12.40 -7.26
C THR A 33 11.54 -12.22 -5.85
N PRO A 34 11.93 -13.06 -4.86
CA PRO A 34 11.54 -12.87 -3.47
C PRO A 34 11.92 -11.51 -2.91
N ALA A 35 13.05 -10.95 -3.36
CA ALA A 35 13.53 -9.64 -2.94
C ALA A 35 12.59 -8.53 -3.44
N LEU A 36 12.27 -8.53 -4.74
CA LEU A 36 11.33 -7.57 -5.32
C LEU A 36 9.94 -7.67 -4.67
N LEU A 37 9.44 -8.88 -4.45
CA LEU A 37 8.15 -9.07 -3.79
C LEU A 37 8.16 -8.51 -2.36
N THR A 38 9.27 -8.71 -1.63
CA THR A 38 9.46 -8.18 -0.27
C THR A 38 9.47 -6.65 -0.26
N GLU A 39 10.15 -6.03 -1.23
CA GLU A 39 10.19 -4.57 -1.37
C GLU A 39 8.80 -3.99 -1.66
N ILE A 40 8.04 -4.61 -2.57
CA ILE A 40 6.65 -4.21 -2.86
C ILE A 40 5.81 -4.26 -1.58
N PHE A 41 5.88 -5.36 -0.82
CA PHE A 41 5.10 -5.48 0.41
C PHE A 41 5.53 -4.52 1.50
N ALA A 42 6.84 -4.26 1.64
CA ALA A 42 7.34 -3.28 2.58
C ALA A 42 6.80 -1.88 2.27
N GLU A 43 6.77 -1.50 0.99
CA GLU A 43 6.23 -0.21 0.56
C GLU A 43 4.72 -0.11 0.79
N MET A 44 3.98 -1.18 0.49
CA MET A 44 2.55 -1.25 0.78
C MET A 44 2.24 -1.04 2.27
N VAL A 45 2.99 -1.69 3.15
CA VAL A 45 2.81 -1.55 4.62
C VAL A 45 3.18 -0.15 5.09
N ARG A 46 4.26 0.43 4.55
CA ARG A 46 4.64 1.82 4.86
C ARG A 46 3.55 2.80 4.46
N ALA A 47 3.02 2.64 3.24
CA ALA A 47 1.98 3.52 2.72
C ALA A 47 0.67 3.40 3.52
N GLU A 48 0.22 2.16 3.81
CA GLU A 48 -0.96 1.92 4.67
C GLU A 48 -0.81 2.57 6.04
N ASN A 49 0.37 2.46 6.66
CA ASN A 49 0.64 3.06 7.95
C ASN A 49 0.69 4.60 7.89
N ALA A 50 1.28 5.17 6.84
CA ALA A 50 1.31 6.62 6.63
C ALA A 50 -0.12 7.18 6.46
N ASP A 51 -0.97 6.51 5.69
CA ASP A 51 -2.38 6.85 5.54
C ASP A 51 -3.12 6.77 6.89
N HIS A 52 -2.87 5.74 7.71
CA HIS A 52 -3.48 5.64 9.05
C HIS A 52 -3.08 6.81 9.96
N VAL A 53 -1.79 7.15 10.01
CA VAL A 53 -1.31 8.31 10.78
C VAL A 53 -1.93 9.60 10.26
N ASN A 54 -2.04 9.76 8.95
CA ASN A 54 -2.67 10.93 8.34
C ASN A 54 -4.17 11.02 8.70
N ALA A 55 -4.88 9.90 8.69
CA ALA A 55 -6.29 9.84 9.07
C ALA A 55 -6.50 10.29 10.53
N GLU A 56 -5.65 9.84 11.46
CA GLU A 56 -5.70 10.29 12.86
C GLU A 56 -5.42 11.78 12.99
N ARG A 57 -4.43 12.29 12.25
CA ARG A 57 -4.13 13.72 12.19
C ARG A 57 -5.34 14.53 11.71
N HIS A 58 -5.96 14.13 10.59
CA HIS A 58 -7.14 14.82 10.06
C HIS A 58 -8.32 14.78 11.04
N LYS A 59 -8.53 13.66 11.73
CA LYS A 59 -9.56 13.57 12.77
C LYS A 59 -9.32 14.58 13.90
N VAL A 60 -8.09 14.68 14.38
CA VAL A 60 -7.72 15.64 15.44
C VAL A 60 -7.92 17.08 14.99
N GLU A 61 -7.51 17.43 13.78
CA GLU A 61 -7.61 18.80 13.26
C GLU A 61 -9.05 19.18 12.90
N MET A 62 -9.84 18.27 12.33
CA MET A 62 -11.27 18.50 12.09
C MET A 62 -12.02 18.78 13.40
N MET A 63 -11.71 18.07 14.48
CA MET A 63 -12.34 18.29 15.79
C MET A 63 -11.98 19.64 16.42
N LYS A 64 -10.89 20.29 15.98
CA LYS A 64 -10.50 21.64 16.39
C LYS A 64 -11.03 22.72 15.46
N SER A 65 -11.54 22.36 14.29
CA SER A 65 -12.02 23.30 13.28
C SER A 65 -13.30 24.00 13.75
N ASP A 66 -13.41 25.30 13.49
CA ASP A 66 -14.64 26.06 13.70
C ASP A 66 -15.79 25.57 12.81
N LYS A 67 -15.45 24.89 11.70
CA LYS A 67 -16.40 24.30 10.75
C LYS A 67 -16.02 22.85 10.42
N PRO A 68 -16.29 21.90 11.33
CA PRO A 68 -15.90 20.50 11.14
C PRO A 68 -16.49 19.84 9.89
N LEU A 69 -17.70 20.24 9.49
CA LEU A 69 -18.40 19.71 8.30
C LEU A 69 -17.81 20.22 6.96
N GLU A 70 -17.01 21.29 6.99
CA GLU A 70 -16.36 21.87 5.81
C GLU A 70 -14.85 21.54 5.78
N TYR A 71 -14.35 20.72 6.70
CA TYR A 71 -12.92 20.42 6.79
C TYR A 71 -12.42 19.63 5.57
N ASP A 72 -11.27 20.06 5.02
CA ASP A 72 -10.66 19.45 3.84
C ASP A 72 -9.74 18.28 4.22
N TYR A 73 -10.10 17.09 3.75
CA TYR A 73 -9.35 15.85 3.95
C TYR A 73 -8.41 15.51 2.79
N THR A 74 -8.26 16.35 1.76
CA THR A 74 -7.62 15.92 0.49
C THR A 74 -6.09 15.77 0.54
N THR A 75 -5.44 16.10 1.65
CA THR A 75 -3.97 16.26 1.69
C THR A 75 -3.26 15.15 2.46
N GLY A 76 -2.01 14.87 2.12
CA GLY A 76 -1.12 14.01 2.92
C GLY A 76 -1.37 12.51 2.82
N TRP A 77 -2.19 12.06 1.87
CA TRP A 77 -2.35 10.64 1.54
C TRP A 77 -1.22 10.17 0.63
N GLU A 78 -0.89 8.89 0.76
CA GLU A 78 0.07 8.23 -0.10
C GLU A 78 -0.49 8.07 -1.51
N ARG A 79 0.34 8.38 -2.51
CA ARG A 79 -0.07 8.32 -3.91
C ARG A 79 -0.29 6.89 -4.36
N ARG A 80 -1.35 6.69 -5.12
CA ARG A 80 -1.63 5.47 -5.86
C ARG A 80 -1.20 5.64 -7.31
N TYR A 81 -1.17 4.53 -8.05
CA TYR A 81 -0.71 4.46 -9.44
C TYR A 81 -1.38 5.46 -10.42
N ALA A 82 -2.52 6.06 -10.05
CA ALA A 82 -3.27 7.00 -10.88
C ALA A 82 -3.36 8.43 -10.31
N ASP A 83 -2.62 8.73 -9.24
CA ASP A 83 -2.61 10.04 -8.57
C ASP A 83 -1.52 10.99 -9.08
#